data_AF-A0A2C9L2F8-F1
#
_entry.id   AF-A0A2C9L2F8-F1
#
_cell.length_a   1.000
_cell.length_b   1.000
_cell.length_c   1.000
_cell.angle_alpha   90.00
_cell.angle_beta   90.00
_cell.angle_gamma   90.00
#
_symmetry.space_group_name_H-M   'P 1'
#
loop_
_entity.id
_entity.type
_entity.pdbx_description
1 polymer ?
#
loop_
_entity_poly.entity_id
_entity_poly.type
_entity_poly.pdbx_seq_one_letter_code
_entity_poly.pdbx_strand_id
1 'polypeptide(L)'
;MATDIRDKDVIYHLRDQNKELVTEWATKFQSYQDNVKPSVGDIFLGAPAVDAIVCPSNSFGVNGGGGIENQIYRHYGLGILEQLQEVIENEFEGEILVGQAVVLSGLDRTTRNDKSDWSKMNDGNLIKFLIVAPTMRISQSSRSTPNAYLAFRAVILAVREHNRKNKQNKITRVLVPGLGTSGAKMPPKICAKQMLEAYETFAVGLPTKKFRLRPSSHTEMLRDHIYMCLDEKVESKKVPNL
;
A
#
# COMPACT_ATOMS: atom_id res chain seq x y z
N MET A 1 6.83 -22.90 -19.27
CA MET A 1 5.77 -22.96 -18.25
C MET A 1 5.95 -21.77 -17.33
N ALA A 2 4.98 -20.86 -17.23
CA ALA A 2 5.09 -19.71 -16.33
C ALA A 2 5.01 -20.20 -14.88
N THR A 3 6.08 -20.03 -14.11
CA THR A 3 6.11 -20.35 -12.68
C THR A 3 5.03 -19.55 -11.95
N ASP A 4 4.26 -20.22 -11.08
CA ASP A 4 3.27 -19.53 -10.26
C ASP A 4 4.03 -18.68 -9.22
N ILE A 5 3.73 -17.38 -9.18
CA ILE A 5 4.42 -16.45 -8.28
C ILE A 5 3.66 -16.53 -6.97
N ARG A 6 4.33 -16.96 -5.90
CA ARG A 6 3.73 -16.90 -4.56
C ARG A 6 3.82 -15.46 -4.07
N ASP A 7 2.92 -15.06 -3.17
CA ASP A 7 2.91 -13.67 -2.69
C ASP A 7 4.23 -13.25 -2.03
N LYS A 8 4.90 -14.20 -1.37
CA LYS A 8 6.21 -13.99 -0.78
C LYS A 8 7.34 -13.77 -1.79
N ASP A 9 7.11 -14.08 -3.08
CA ASP A 9 8.09 -13.87 -4.13
C ASP A 9 7.94 -12.46 -4.76
N VAL A 10 6.87 -11.71 -4.43
CA VAL A 10 6.69 -10.31 -4.83
C VAL A 10 7.63 -9.41 -4.00
N ILE A 11 8.29 -8.48 -4.67
CA ILE A 11 9.18 -7.51 -4.03
C ILE A 11 8.43 -6.20 -3.80
N TYR A 12 8.39 -5.74 -2.56
CA TYR A 12 7.82 -4.46 -2.16
C TYR A 12 8.92 -3.43 -1.90
N HIS A 13 9.01 -2.42 -2.77
CA HIS A 13 9.88 -1.27 -2.59
C HIS A 13 9.15 -0.21 -1.77
N LEU A 14 9.46 -0.12 -0.48
CA LEU A 14 8.87 0.88 0.41
C LEU A 14 9.65 2.18 0.26
N ARG A 15 9.02 3.25 -0.21
CA ARG A 15 9.73 4.49 -0.57
C ARG A 15 8.99 5.72 -0.10
N ASP A 16 9.68 6.57 0.66
CA ASP A 16 9.11 7.81 1.16
C ASP A 16 10.20 8.89 1.34
N GLN A 17 9.80 10.16 1.32
CA GLN A 17 10.70 11.28 1.61
C GLN A 17 10.95 11.42 3.11
N ASN A 18 10.04 10.91 3.95
CA ASN A 18 10.17 10.93 5.39
C ASN A 18 11.21 9.89 5.87
N LYS A 19 12.39 10.38 6.28
CA LYS A 19 13.49 9.56 6.79
C LYS A 19 13.14 8.76 8.04
N GLU A 20 12.26 9.28 8.91
CA GLU A 20 11.84 8.56 10.11
C GLU A 20 11.03 7.32 9.73
N LEU A 21 10.12 7.44 8.76
CA LEU A 21 9.34 6.31 8.27
C LEU A 21 10.21 5.25 7.61
N VAL A 22 11.17 5.67 6.79
CA VAL A 22 12.08 4.72 6.14
C VAL A 22 12.96 4.02 7.16
N THR A 23 13.41 4.72 8.21
CA THR A 23 14.13 4.10 9.33
C THR A 23 13.27 3.05 10.02
N GLU A 24 12.02 3.37 10.36
CA GLU A 24 11.10 2.43 10.99
C GLU A 24 10.82 1.21 10.10
N TRP A 25 10.65 1.39 8.79
CA TRP A 25 10.55 0.26 7.87
C TRP A 25 11.82 -0.59 7.84
N ALA A 26 13.01 0.03 7.75
CA ALA A 26 14.28 -0.70 7.74
C ALA A 26 14.46 -1.55 9.01
N THR A 27 14.08 -1.01 10.17
CA THR A 27 14.11 -1.74 11.44
C THR A 27 13.07 -2.87 11.47
N LYS A 28 11.81 -2.58 11.12
CA LYS A 28 10.71 -3.57 11.22
C LYS A 28 10.84 -4.70 10.20
N PHE A 29 11.34 -4.43 9.00
CA PHE A 29 11.48 -5.40 7.91
C PHE A 29 12.89 -5.98 7.79
N GLN A 30 13.75 -5.84 8.81
CA GLN A 30 15.14 -6.33 8.76
C GLN A 30 15.26 -7.82 8.40
N SER A 31 14.29 -8.65 8.77
CA SER A 31 14.27 -10.10 8.49
C SER A 31 13.73 -10.44 7.10
N TYR A 32 13.29 -9.44 6.32
CA TYR A 32 12.63 -9.60 5.02
C TYR A 32 13.34 -8.81 3.93
N GLN A 33 14.64 -8.52 4.09
CA GLN A 33 15.40 -7.66 3.17
C GLN A 33 15.42 -8.18 1.73
N ASP A 34 15.22 -9.47 1.48
CA ASP A 34 15.16 -10.01 0.11
C ASP A 34 13.91 -9.55 -0.66
N ASN A 35 12.80 -9.37 0.05
CA ASN A 35 11.49 -9.09 -0.53
C ASN A 35 10.95 -7.71 -0.19
N VAL A 36 11.49 -7.03 0.82
CA VAL A 36 11.07 -5.69 1.22
C VAL A 36 12.29 -4.76 1.21
N LYS A 37 12.21 -3.69 0.42
CA LYS A 37 13.33 -2.79 0.14
C LYS A 37 12.97 -1.34 0.52
N PRO A 38 13.17 -0.93 1.79
CA PRO A 38 12.97 0.46 2.21
C PRO A 38 14.00 1.40 1.57
N SER A 39 13.58 2.59 1.13
CA SER A 39 14.48 3.63 0.59
C SER A 39 13.95 5.04 0.82
N VAL A 40 14.85 6.00 1.07
CA VAL A 40 14.51 7.42 1.16
C VAL A 40 14.54 8.03 -0.23
N GLY A 41 13.49 8.78 -0.60
CA GLY A 41 13.50 9.59 -1.82
C GLY A 41 12.12 10.01 -2.29
N ASP A 42 12.10 10.81 -3.35
CA ASP A 42 10.89 11.08 -4.12
C ASP A 42 10.29 9.78 -4.66
N ILE A 43 8.96 9.68 -4.72
CA ILE A 43 8.31 8.42 -5.07
C ILE A 43 8.72 7.93 -6.46
N PHE A 44 9.00 8.80 -7.42
CA PHE A 44 9.36 8.42 -8.77
C PHE A 44 10.85 8.65 -9.10
N LEU A 45 11.41 9.79 -8.71
CA LEU A 45 12.78 10.15 -9.07
C LEU A 45 13.78 9.24 -8.33
N GLY A 46 14.61 8.54 -9.11
CA GLY A 46 15.55 7.55 -8.59
C GLY A 46 14.88 6.34 -7.92
N ALA A 47 13.59 6.10 -8.22
CA ALA A 47 12.91 4.87 -7.84
C ALA A 47 13.35 3.70 -8.75
N PRO A 48 13.47 2.48 -8.21
CA PRO A 48 13.86 1.31 -8.98
C PRO A 48 12.77 0.90 -9.96
N ALA A 49 13.13 0.14 -11.01
CA ALA A 49 12.15 -0.46 -11.92
C ALA A 49 11.13 -1.37 -11.19
N VAL A 50 9.85 -1.00 -11.25
CA VAL A 50 8.70 -1.74 -10.72
C VAL A 50 7.59 -1.91 -11.75
N ASP A 51 6.70 -2.89 -11.50
CA ASP A 51 5.54 -3.18 -12.34
C ASP A 51 4.32 -2.35 -11.93
N ALA A 52 4.19 -2.09 -10.63
CA ALA A 52 3.05 -1.42 -10.03
C ALA A 52 3.44 -0.36 -8.99
N ILE A 53 2.60 0.65 -8.81
CA ILE A 53 2.71 1.64 -7.73
C ILE A 53 1.40 1.71 -6.94
N VAL A 54 1.51 1.83 -5.62
CA VAL A 54 0.36 2.01 -4.73
C VAL A 54 0.02 3.50 -4.61
N CYS A 55 -1.24 3.84 -4.83
CA CYS A 55 -1.81 5.15 -4.52
C CYS A 55 -2.62 5.06 -3.21
N PRO A 56 -2.10 5.62 -2.09
CA PRO A 56 -2.83 5.69 -0.84
C PRO A 56 -3.90 6.79 -0.94
N SER A 57 -5.15 6.40 -1.22
CA SER A 57 -6.22 7.35 -1.51
C SER A 57 -7.28 7.47 -0.42
N ASN A 58 -8.32 8.25 -0.69
CA ASN A 58 -9.61 8.17 -0.02
C ASN A 58 -10.53 7.16 -0.74
N SER A 59 -11.68 6.83 -0.14
CA SER A 59 -12.59 5.80 -0.65
C SER A 59 -13.32 6.17 -1.94
N PHE A 60 -13.32 7.44 -2.35
CA PHE A 60 -14.08 7.93 -3.50
C PHE A 60 -13.22 8.15 -4.75
N GLY A 61 -11.91 7.88 -4.69
CA GLY A 61 -11.01 8.05 -5.83
C GLY A 61 -10.96 9.49 -6.36
N VAL A 62 -11.37 10.47 -5.55
CA VAL A 62 -11.31 11.89 -5.88
C VAL A 62 -9.98 12.45 -5.42
N ASN A 63 -9.35 13.29 -6.24
CA ASN A 63 -8.08 13.90 -5.87
C ASN A 63 -8.29 14.91 -4.73
N GLY A 64 -7.64 14.69 -3.58
CA GLY A 64 -7.72 15.57 -2.41
C GLY A 64 -7.03 16.94 -2.56
N GLY A 65 -6.52 17.27 -3.75
CA GLY A 65 -5.93 18.58 -4.06
C GLY A 65 -4.44 18.71 -3.72
N GLY A 66 -3.76 17.64 -3.31
CA GLY A 66 -2.35 17.69 -2.94
C GLY A 66 -1.72 16.33 -2.64
N GLY A 67 -0.43 16.34 -2.27
CA GLY A 67 0.29 15.15 -1.83
C GLY A 67 0.69 14.19 -2.94
N ILE A 68 0.92 12.94 -2.54
CA ILE A 68 1.48 11.89 -3.40
C ILE A 68 0.48 11.40 -4.47
N GLU A 69 -0.81 11.35 -4.14
CA GLU A 69 -1.88 10.97 -5.07
C GLU A 69 -1.84 11.82 -6.33
N ASN A 70 -1.69 13.14 -6.17
CA ASN A 70 -1.65 14.08 -7.28
C ASN A 70 -0.40 13.87 -8.17
N GLN A 71 0.74 13.49 -7.59
CA GLN A 71 1.93 13.13 -8.37
C GLN A 71 1.69 11.85 -9.17
N ILE A 72 1.03 10.86 -8.56
CA ILE A 72 0.69 9.59 -9.20
C ILE A 72 -0.30 9.81 -10.35
N TYR A 73 -1.42 10.50 -10.13
CA TYR A 73 -2.39 10.75 -11.20
C TYR A 73 -1.79 11.55 -12.36
N ARG A 74 -0.90 12.51 -12.09
CA ARG A 74 -0.16 13.21 -13.16
C ARG A 74 0.76 12.28 -13.94
N HIS A 75 1.38 11.30 -13.29
CA HIS A 75 2.23 10.32 -13.98
C HIS A 75 1.46 9.48 -15.01
N TYR A 76 0.25 9.06 -14.65
CA TYR A 76 -0.62 8.25 -15.48
C TYR A 76 -1.45 9.06 -16.50
N GLY A 77 -1.67 10.36 -16.24
CA GLY A 77 -2.53 11.22 -17.04
C GLY A 77 -3.99 11.17 -16.58
N LEU A 78 -4.79 12.15 -17.01
CA LEU A 78 -6.14 12.36 -16.48
C LEU A 78 -7.11 11.19 -16.73
N GLY A 79 -6.93 10.42 -17.81
CA GLY A 79 -7.79 9.27 -18.13
C GLY A 79 -7.80 8.18 -17.05
N ILE A 80 -6.76 8.09 -16.20
CA ILE A 80 -6.76 7.13 -15.08
C ILE A 80 -7.80 7.46 -14.03
N LEU A 81 -8.16 8.73 -13.87
CA LEU A 81 -9.17 9.16 -12.91
C LEU A 81 -10.56 8.79 -13.42
N GLU A 82 -10.82 8.98 -14.71
CA GLU A 82 -12.08 8.55 -15.34
C GLU A 82 -12.25 7.03 -15.22
N GLN A 83 -11.20 6.27 -15.54
CA GLN A 83 -11.18 4.81 -15.35
C GLN A 83 -11.42 4.42 -13.88
N LEU A 84 -10.79 5.12 -12.94
CA LEU A 84 -11.01 4.87 -11.51
C LEU A 84 -12.47 5.13 -11.11
N GLN A 85 -13.08 6.22 -11.57
CA GLN A 85 -14.47 6.54 -11.28
C GLN A 85 -15.43 5.50 -11.88
N GLU A 86 -15.21 5.07 -13.12
CA GLU A 86 -16.01 4.02 -13.76
C GLU A 86 -15.94 2.70 -12.97
N VAL A 87 -14.75 2.31 -12.50
CA VAL A 87 -14.59 1.12 -11.67
C VAL A 87 -15.27 1.29 -10.30
N ILE A 88 -15.16 2.47 -9.68
CA ILE A 88 -15.83 2.75 -8.40
C ILE A 88 -17.35 2.63 -8.55
N GLU A 89 -17.91 3.17 -9.62
CA GLU A 89 -19.35 3.12 -9.90
C GLU A 89 -19.82 1.68 -10.18
N ASN A 90 -19.14 0.98 -11.10
CA ASN A 90 -19.62 -0.30 -11.61
C ASN A 90 -19.23 -1.52 -10.76
N GLU A 91 -18.10 -1.48 -10.03
CA GLU A 91 -17.59 -2.63 -9.27
C GLU A 91 -17.68 -2.45 -7.75
N PHE A 92 -17.71 -1.20 -7.25
CA PHE A 92 -17.70 -0.88 -5.82
C PHE A 92 -18.94 -0.13 -5.35
N GLU A 93 -19.92 0.11 -6.23
CA GLU A 93 -21.19 0.79 -5.94
C GLU A 93 -21.00 2.14 -5.22
N GLY A 94 -19.92 2.86 -5.57
CA GLY A 94 -19.67 4.24 -5.14
C GLY A 94 -18.54 4.45 -4.12
N GLU A 95 -18.03 3.41 -3.43
CA GLU A 95 -16.87 3.57 -2.55
C GLU A 95 -15.97 2.33 -2.45
N ILE A 96 -14.66 2.52 -2.64
CA ILE A 96 -13.66 1.50 -2.30
C ILE A 96 -13.40 1.60 -0.80
N LEU A 97 -13.81 0.60 -0.02
CA LEU A 97 -13.64 0.63 1.43
C LEU A 97 -12.17 0.52 1.83
N VAL A 98 -11.82 1.11 2.98
CA VAL A 98 -10.52 0.85 3.61
C VAL A 98 -10.37 -0.65 3.89
N GLY A 99 -9.38 -1.29 3.27
CA GLY A 99 -9.24 -2.76 3.28
C GLY A 99 -9.59 -3.43 1.95
N GLN A 100 -10.04 -2.66 0.96
CA GLN A 100 -10.13 -3.03 -0.45
C GLN A 100 -9.08 -2.27 -1.27
N ALA A 101 -8.76 -2.81 -2.46
CA ALA A 101 -7.88 -2.18 -3.41
C ALA A 101 -8.26 -2.62 -4.83
N VAL A 102 -8.01 -1.74 -5.80
CA VAL A 102 -8.22 -2.00 -7.22
C VAL A 102 -6.90 -1.90 -7.96
N VAL A 103 -6.68 -2.79 -8.93
CA VAL A 103 -5.54 -2.71 -9.86
C VAL A 103 -6.05 -2.17 -11.19
N LEU A 104 -5.58 -0.98 -11.56
CA LEU A 104 -5.84 -0.37 -12.86
C LEU A 104 -4.60 -0.55 -13.76
N SER A 105 -4.84 -0.76 -15.05
CA SER A 105 -3.79 -0.75 -16.06
C SER A 105 -3.72 0.65 -16.67
N GLY A 106 -2.71 1.42 -16.32
CA GLY A 106 -2.72 2.88 -16.57
C GLY A 106 -1.70 3.39 -17.58
N LEU A 107 -0.71 2.59 -18.01
CA LEU A 107 0.30 3.03 -18.97
C LEU A 107 0.55 1.97 -20.04
N ASP A 108 0.17 2.29 -21.28
CA ASP A 108 0.67 1.65 -22.50
C ASP A 108 1.57 2.65 -23.24
N ARG A 109 2.72 2.19 -23.75
CA ARG A 109 3.62 3.00 -24.59
C ARG A 109 2.91 3.53 -25.84
N THR A 110 1.87 2.85 -26.30
CA THR A 110 1.12 3.24 -27.51
C THR A 110 0.15 4.40 -27.27
N THR A 111 -0.31 4.61 -26.04
CA THR A 111 -1.30 5.65 -25.69
C THR A 111 -0.70 6.86 -24.99
N ARG A 112 0.59 6.80 -24.63
CA ARG A 112 1.27 7.90 -23.94
C ARG A 112 1.69 9.01 -24.91
N ASN A 113 1.01 10.15 -24.84
CA ASN A 113 1.33 11.36 -25.64
C ASN A 113 2.13 12.41 -24.83
N ASP A 114 2.89 11.98 -23.83
CA ASP A 114 3.66 12.84 -22.92
C ASP A 114 5.14 12.90 -23.34
N LYS A 115 5.65 14.12 -23.51
CA LYS A 115 7.05 14.42 -23.89
C LYS A 115 8.02 14.53 -22.70
N SER A 116 7.55 14.30 -21.47
CA SER A 116 8.38 14.40 -20.27
C SER A 116 9.49 13.34 -20.25
N ASP A 117 10.67 13.73 -19.79
CA ASP A 117 11.83 12.84 -19.67
C ASP A 117 11.69 11.91 -18.46
N TRP A 118 11.04 10.77 -18.69
CA TRP A 118 10.88 9.72 -17.68
C TRP A 118 12.11 8.82 -17.54
N SER A 119 13.21 9.06 -18.27
CA SER A 119 14.43 8.23 -18.18
C SER A 119 15.02 8.22 -16.77
N LYS A 120 14.76 9.27 -15.98
CA LYS A 120 15.22 9.45 -14.59
C LYS A 120 14.29 8.84 -13.55
N MET A 121 13.16 8.27 -13.97
CA MET A 121 12.11 7.74 -13.08
C MET A 121 11.92 6.25 -13.38
N ASN A 122 11.78 5.43 -12.34
CA ASN A 122 11.53 3.98 -12.46
C ASN A 122 12.59 3.26 -13.34
N ASP A 123 13.86 3.66 -13.23
CA ASP A 123 14.97 3.24 -14.12
C ASP A 123 14.62 3.29 -15.63
N GLY A 124 13.84 4.28 -16.05
CA GLY A 124 13.40 4.46 -17.44
C GLY A 124 12.29 3.52 -17.91
N ASN A 125 11.68 2.75 -17.01
CA ASN A 125 10.58 1.83 -17.31
C ASN A 125 9.21 2.46 -17.01
N LEU A 126 8.15 2.01 -17.71
CA LEU A 126 6.79 2.39 -17.35
C LEU A 126 6.29 1.57 -16.15
N ILE A 127 5.62 2.23 -15.22
CA ILE A 127 4.87 1.55 -14.16
C ILE A 127 3.49 1.21 -14.71
N LYS A 128 3.32 0.00 -15.22
CA LYS A 128 2.11 -0.40 -15.96
C LYS A 128 0.84 -0.32 -15.12
N PHE A 129 0.95 -0.66 -13.83
CA PHE A 129 -0.20 -0.84 -12.96
C PHE A 129 -0.27 0.20 -11.85
N LEU A 130 -1.46 0.75 -11.65
CA LEU A 130 -1.80 1.58 -10.51
C LEU A 130 -2.64 0.77 -9.54
N ILE A 131 -2.20 0.63 -8.29
CA ILE A 131 -2.96 -0.02 -7.23
C ILE A 131 -3.56 1.06 -6.35
N VAL A 132 -4.86 1.33 -6.46
CA VAL A 132 -5.55 2.31 -5.60
C VAL A 132 -6.00 1.60 -4.34
N ALA A 133 -5.49 2.02 -3.18
CA ALA A 133 -5.75 1.41 -1.89
C ALA A 133 -6.10 2.50 -0.86
N PRO A 134 -7.39 2.66 -0.51
CA PRO A 134 -7.82 3.69 0.43
C PRO A 134 -7.22 3.52 1.82
N THR A 135 -6.65 4.61 2.34
CA THR A 135 -6.12 4.69 3.73
C THR A 135 -7.07 5.45 4.67
N MET A 136 -8.19 5.94 4.12
CA MET A 136 -9.23 6.69 4.80
C MET A 136 -10.47 6.71 3.93
N ARG A 137 -11.64 6.92 4.54
CA ARG A 137 -12.87 7.09 3.76
C ARG A 137 -12.92 8.47 3.08
N ILE A 138 -12.69 9.52 3.86
CA ILE A 138 -12.54 10.91 3.43
C ILE A 138 -11.21 11.46 3.96
N SER A 139 -10.77 12.63 3.48
CA SER A 139 -9.53 13.32 3.90
C SER A 139 -9.52 13.75 5.38
N GLN A 140 -9.42 12.77 6.28
CA GLN A 140 -9.41 12.93 7.73
C GLN A 140 -8.24 12.17 8.37
N SER A 141 -7.92 12.50 9.62
CA SER A 141 -6.84 11.81 10.33
C SER A 141 -7.17 10.34 10.57
N SER A 142 -6.17 9.48 10.41
CA SER A 142 -6.24 8.03 10.67
C SER A 142 -5.23 7.60 11.76
N ARG A 143 -4.76 8.54 12.60
CA ARG A 143 -3.67 8.36 13.58
C ARG A 143 -3.88 7.20 14.57
N SER A 144 -5.11 6.82 14.85
CA SER A 144 -5.47 5.78 15.82
C SER A 144 -6.38 4.72 15.20
N THR A 145 -6.07 4.32 13.97
CA THR A 145 -6.86 3.36 13.19
C THR A 145 -5.95 2.25 12.64
N PRO A 146 -6.49 1.08 12.27
CA PRO A 146 -5.73 0.02 11.61
C PRO A 146 -5.59 0.24 10.10
N ASN A 147 -5.75 1.47 9.60
CA ASN A 147 -5.93 1.72 8.17
C ASN A 147 -4.69 1.38 7.32
N ALA A 148 -3.47 1.53 7.85
CA ALA A 148 -2.27 1.13 7.11
C ALA A 148 -2.18 -0.41 6.99
N TYR A 149 -2.61 -1.13 8.03
CA TYR A 149 -2.71 -2.60 8.00
C TYR A 149 -3.75 -3.03 6.96
N LEU A 150 -4.94 -2.46 7.01
CA LEU A 150 -6.04 -2.77 6.10
C LEU A 150 -5.66 -2.46 4.63
N ALA A 151 -5.10 -1.28 4.37
CA ALA A 151 -4.68 -0.88 3.03
C ALA A 151 -3.56 -1.81 2.51
N PHE A 152 -2.54 -2.11 3.31
CA PHE A 152 -1.45 -2.97 2.82
C PHE A 152 -1.88 -4.42 2.64
N ARG A 153 -2.75 -4.94 3.51
CA ARG A 153 -3.45 -6.21 3.29
C ARG A 153 -4.16 -6.20 1.94
N ALA A 154 -4.92 -5.15 1.65
CA ALA A 154 -5.66 -5.04 0.39
C ALA A 154 -4.75 -5.07 -0.83
N VAL A 155 -3.62 -4.34 -0.78
CA VAL A 155 -2.58 -4.36 -1.83
C VAL A 155 -2.08 -5.78 -2.08
N ILE A 156 -1.69 -6.51 -1.03
CA ILE A 156 -1.18 -7.89 -1.16
C ILE A 156 -2.23 -8.80 -1.82
N LEU A 157 -3.49 -8.70 -1.38
CA LEU A 157 -4.59 -9.50 -1.94
C LEU A 157 -4.89 -9.14 -3.40
N ALA A 158 -4.85 -7.85 -3.75
CA ALA A 158 -5.09 -7.37 -5.10
C ALA A 158 -3.98 -7.84 -6.07
N VAL A 159 -2.72 -7.79 -5.64
CA VAL A 159 -1.58 -8.33 -6.42
C VAL A 159 -1.71 -9.83 -6.62
N ARG A 160 -2.07 -10.58 -5.57
CA ARG A 160 -2.31 -12.03 -5.66
C ARG A 160 -3.38 -12.34 -6.70
N GLU A 161 -4.52 -11.67 -6.60
CA GLU A 161 -5.66 -11.90 -7.49
C GLU A 161 -5.33 -11.52 -8.94
N HIS A 162 -4.63 -10.41 -9.15
CA HIS A 162 -4.11 -10.00 -10.45
C HIS A 162 -3.20 -11.08 -11.04
N ASN A 163 -2.22 -11.57 -10.28
CA ASN A 163 -1.27 -12.60 -10.72
C ASN A 163 -1.93 -13.96 -10.98
N ARG A 164 -3.01 -14.27 -10.25
CA ARG A 164 -3.82 -15.47 -10.47
C ARG A 164 -4.54 -15.40 -11.80
N LYS A 165 -5.16 -14.26 -12.11
CA LYS A 165 -5.91 -14.00 -13.36
C LYS A 165 -5.01 -13.79 -14.58
N ASN A 166 -3.82 -13.21 -14.40
CA ASN A 166 -2.94 -12.80 -15.50
C ASN A 166 -1.62 -13.60 -15.49
N LYS A 167 -1.50 -14.62 -16.35
CA LYS A 167 -0.31 -15.48 -16.37
C LYS A 167 0.90 -14.87 -17.09
N GLN A 168 0.68 -13.98 -18.07
CA GLN A 168 1.74 -13.35 -18.87
C GLN A 168 2.14 -11.95 -18.37
N ASN A 169 1.25 -11.22 -17.69
CA ASN A 169 1.49 -9.84 -17.27
C ASN A 169 1.35 -9.70 -15.74
N LYS A 170 2.22 -10.42 -15.02
CA LYS A 170 2.24 -10.48 -13.56
C LYS A 170 2.87 -9.23 -12.95
N ILE A 171 2.41 -8.86 -11.76
CA ILE A 171 3.01 -7.88 -10.88
C ILE A 171 3.99 -8.61 -9.96
N THR A 172 5.29 -8.32 -10.13
CA THR A 172 6.39 -8.93 -9.37
C THR A 172 7.09 -7.94 -8.47
N ARG A 173 6.99 -6.65 -8.80
CA ARG A 173 7.58 -5.55 -8.06
C ARG A 173 6.58 -4.43 -7.86
N VAL A 174 6.41 -4.01 -6.62
CA VAL A 174 5.45 -2.98 -6.22
C VAL A 174 6.16 -1.87 -5.47
N LEU A 175 5.97 -0.64 -5.92
CA LEU A 175 6.42 0.56 -5.22
C LEU A 175 5.31 1.04 -4.28
N VAL A 176 5.63 1.20 -3.00
CA VAL A 176 4.66 1.49 -1.94
C VAL A 176 5.11 2.70 -1.13
N PRO A 177 4.33 3.80 -1.10
CA PRO A 177 4.63 4.93 -0.23
C PRO A 177 4.12 4.72 1.21
N GLY A 178 4.35 5.70 2.08
CA GLY A 178 3.75 5.72 3.41
C GLY A 178 2.23 5.67 3.36
N LEU A 179 1.63 4.70 4.05
CA LEU A 179 0.19 4.50 4.07
C LEU A 179 -0.42 5.25 5.27
N GLY A 180 -1.06 6.38 4.99
CA GLY A 180 -1.71 7.22 6.02
C GLY A 180 -0.76 8.13 6.80
N THR A 181 0.51 8.25 6.43
CA THR A 181 1.51 9.06 7.16
C THR A 181 1.41 10.56 6.87
N SER A 182 1.09 10.93 5.62
CA SER A 182 0.96 12.32 5.19
C SER A 182 -0.37 12.95 5.64
N GLY A 183 -1.39 12.98 4.77
CA GLY A 183 -2.68 13.64 5.08
C GLY A 183 -3.38 13.07 6.32
N ALA A 184 -3.22 11.77 6.59
CA ALA A 184 -3.86 11.11 7.73
C ALA A 184 -3.10 11.25 9.06
N LYS A 185 -1.85 11.74 9.04
CA LYS A 185 -1.01 11.99 10.22
C LYS A 185 -0.73 10.76 11.10
N MET A 186 -0.70 9.56 10.51
CA MET A 186 -0.28 8.33 11.20
C MET A 186 1.21 8.41 11.57
N PRO A 187 1.61 8.09 12.82
CA PRO A 187 3.01 8.10 13.21
C PRO A 187 3.84 7.08 12.40
N PRO A 188 5.08 7.40 12.02
CA PRO A 188 5.95 6.52 11.25
C PRO A 188 6.06 5.09 11.81
N LYS A 189 6.32 4.97 13.12
CA LYS A 189 6.42 3.68 13.83
C LYS A 189 5.13 2.85 13.74
N ILE A 190 3.96 3.49 13.81
CA ILE A 190 2.66 2.82 13.73
C ILE A 190 2.38 2.36 12.30
N CYS A 191 2.66 3.19 11.30
CA CYS A 191 2.55 2.81 9.90
C CYS A 191 3.44 1.59 9.59
N ALA A 192 4.71 1.64 9.97
CA ALA A 192 5.65 0.54 9.74
C ALA A 192 5.23 -0.75 10.45
N LYS A 193 4.78 -0.66 11.72
CA LYS A 193 4.23 -1.80 12.46
C LYS A 193 3.02 -2.41 11.76
N GLN A 194 2.03 -1.59 11.41
CA GLN A 194 0.81 -2.08 10.76
C GLN A 194 1.08 -2.72 9.40
N MET A 195 1.99 -2.15 8.61
CA MET A 195 2.42 -2.75 7.34
C MET A 195 3.13 -4.08 7.57
N LEU A 196 4.01 -4.19 8.57
CA LEU A 196 4.67 -5.45 8.92
C LEU A 196 3.64 -6.53 9.27
N GLU A 197 2.68 -6.21 10.13
CA GLU A 197 1.64 -7.16 10.55
C GLU A 197 0.81 -7.66 9.37
N ALA A 198 0.49 -6.79 8.39
CA ALA A 198 -0.20 -7.21 7.17
C ALA A 198 0.70 -8.11 6.30
N TYR A 199 1.96 -7.74 6.11
CA TYR A 199 2.93 -8.52 5.32
C TYR A 199 3.14 -9.93 5.88
N GLU A 200 3.42 -10.03 7.18
CA GLU A 200 3.64 -11.31 7.86
C GLU A 200 2.40 -12.21 7.83
N THR A 201 1.22 -11.61 7.93
CA THR A 201 -0.05 -12.35 7.90
C THR A 201 -0.38 -12.84 6.50
N PHE A 202 -0.28 -12.00 5.47
CA PHE A 202 -0.86 -12.28 4.15
C PHE A 202 0.16 -12.60 3.07
N ALA A 203 1.38 -12.04 3.10
CA ALA A 203 2.41 -12.37 2.11
C ALA A 203 3.27 -13.55 2.58
N VAL A 204 3.72 -13.54 3.83
CA VAL A 204 4.55 -14.60 4.41
C VAL A 204 3.71 -15.78 4.90
N GLY A 205 2.58 -15.50 5.56
CA GLY A 205 1.71 -16.53 6.15
C GLY A 205 2.28 -17.14 7.42
N LEU A 206 2.84 -16.32 8.31
CA LEU A 206 3.45 -16.80 9.56
C LEU A 206 2.44 -17.55 10.43
N PRO A 207 2.77 -18.75 10.96
CA PRO A 207 1.89 -19.51 11.85
C PRO A 207 1.43 -18.72 13.08
N THR A 208 2.30 -17.86 13.61
CA THR A 208 2.01 -17.00 14.78
C THR A 208 0.95 -15.94 14.51
N LYS A 209 0.64 -15.64 13.24
CA LYS A 209 -0.38 -14.65 12.84
C LYS A 209 -1.70 -15.30 12.40
N LYS A 210 -1.80 -16.64 12.44
CA LYS A 210 -2.97 -17.40 11.95
C LYS A 210 -4.27 -17.04 12.69
N PHE A 211 -4.18 -16.55 13.94
CA PHE A 211 -5.34 -16.09 14.70
C PHE A 211 -6.11 -14.96 13.99
N ARG A 212 -5.45 -14.13 13.16
CA ARG A 212 -6.15 -13.10 12.37
C ARG A 212 -7.00 -13.67 11.22
N LEU A 213 -6.70 -14.89 10.78
CA LEU A 213 -7.48 -15.59 9.75
C LEU A 213 -8.64 -16.38 10.37
N ARG A 214 -8.44 -16.89 11.58
CA ARG A 214 -9.45 -17.65 12.31
C ARG A 214 -9.35 -17.31 13.81
N PRO A 215 -9.97 -16.21 14.24
CA PRO A 215 -9.92 -15.80 15.63
C PRO A 215 -10.70 -16.78 16.51
N SER A 216 -10.20 -16.97 17.73
CA SER A 216 -10.82 -17.78 18.76
C SER A 216 -11.94 -17.03 19.49
N SER A 217 -11.87 -15.70 19.54
CA SER A 217 -12.83 -14.85 20.25
C SER A 217 -12.81 -13.40 19.77
N HIS A 218 -13.85 -12.64 20.10
CA HIS A 218 -13.88 -11.20 19.91
C HIS A 218 -12.79 -10.48 20.74
N THR A 219 -12.54 -10.93 21.97
CA THR A 219 -11.53 -10.36 22.86
C THR A 219 -10.11 -10.46 22.29
N GLU A 220 -9.78 -11.55 21.59
CA GLU A 220 -8.51 -11.70 20.87
C GLU A 220 -8.35 -10.61 19.80
N MET A 221 -9.40 -10.37 19.01
CA MET A 221 -9.38 -9.32 17.98
C MET A 221 -9.40 -7.91 18.56
N LEU A 222 -10.02 -7.68 19.72
CA LEU A 222 -9.93 -6.41 20.43
C LEU A 222 -8.50 -6.10 20.85
N ARG A 223 -7.79 -7.08 21.43
CA ARG A 223 -6.38 -6.93 21.81
C ARG A 223 -5.50 -6.66 20.59
N ASP A 224 -5.74 -7.37 19.48
CA ASP A 224 -5.03 -7.14 18.22
C ASP A 224 -5.28 -5.73 17.66
N HIS A 225 -6.54 -5.26 17.70
CA HIS A 225 -6.89 -3.91 17.28
C HIS A 225 -6.16 -2.84 18.11
N ILE A 226 -6.16 -2.98 19.43
CA ILE A 226 -5.45 -2.09 20.36
C ILE A 226 -3.95 -2.12 20.06
N TYR A 227 -3.37 -3.31 19.92
CA TYR A 227 -1.96 -3.50 19.57
C TYR A 227 -1.61 -2.78 18.27
N MET A 228 -2.44 -2.87 17.22
CA MET A 228 -2.17 -2.18 15.95
C MET A 228 -2.23 -0.66 16.07
N CYS A 229 -3.14 -0.12 16.88
CA CYS A 229 -3.44 1.31 16.90
C CYS A 229 -2.62 2.12 17.91
N LEU A 230 -2.08 1.50 18.96
CA LEU A 230 -1.33 2.20 20.01
C LEU A 230 0.18 2.15 19.82
N ASP A 231 0.89 3.19 20.28
CA ASP A 231 2.34 3.15 20.46
C ASP A 231 2.65 2.66 21.88
N GLU A 232 3.58 1.72 22.03
CA GLU A 232 4.00 1.12 23.31
C GLU A 232 4.42 2.18 24.35
N LYS A 233 4.86 3.38 23.90
CA LYS A 233 5.19 4.50 24.80
C LYS A 233 3.96 5.13 25.48
N VAL A 234 2.75 4.85 25.01
CA VAL A 234 1.49 5.36 25.60
C VAL A 234 0.94 4.44 26.68
N GLU A 235 1.27 3.13 26.64
CA GLU A 235 0.87 2.16 27.69
C GLU A 235 1.42 2.51 29.07
N SER A 236 2.63 3.07 29.15
CA SER A 236 3.24 3.45 30.44
C SER A 236 2.56 4.60 31.17
N LYS A 237 1.55 5.25 30.57
CA LYS A 237 0.84 6.40 31.17
C LYS A 237 -0.68 6.25 31.28
N LYS A 238 -1.30 5.21 30.71
CA LYS A 238 -2.78 5.15 30.57
C LYS A 238 -3.40 3.75 30.57
N VAL A 239 -2.95 2.83 31.43
CA VAL A 239 -3.73 1.63 31.71
C VAL A 239 -4.27 1.70 33.14
N PRO A 240 -5.54 2.09 33.35
CA PRO A 240 -6.25 1.71 34.57
C PRO A 240 -6.37 0.19 34.56
N ASN A 241 -6.05 -0.45 35.69
CA ASN A 241 -6.24 -1.89 35.87
C ASN A 241 -7.68 -2.27 35.46
N LEU A 242 -7.80 -3.12 34.45
CA LEU A 242 -9.02 -3.87 34.13
C LEU A 242 -9.03 -5.16 34.96
#